data_AF-A0A3S9HDJ6-F1
#
_entry.id   AF-A0A3S9HDJ6-F1
#
_cell.length_a   1.000
_cell.length_b   1.000
_cell.length_c   1.000
_cell.angle_alpha   90.00
_cell.angle_beta   90.00
_cell.angle_gamma   90.00
#
_symmetry.space_group_name_H-M   'P 1'
#
loop_
_entity.id
_entity.type
_entity.pdbx_description
1 polymer ?
#
loop_
_entity_poly.entity_id
_entity_poly.type
_entity_poly.pdbx_seq_one_letter_code
_entity_poly.pdbx_strand_id
1 'polypeptide(L)'
;MKTRTITGIVALLVLLPIVWYGSWPLVVGTCGMGVIGVSEIFSMKNKNFFSMTGFLTSIATILIILPKKYLSFLPENLDIWNVFFLFAMTLLVMTVLSKNEFTFDDAGVFLLASIYIGNGFHYFLKTASYSFLMVLFVLMIVWATDIGAYLVGKQFGKTKLAPIISPNKTIEGSLGGMILSIIIAILFVQLYNPLNLSILMVVLLAVLISIVGQLGDLTESAYKRYFGVKDSGKILPGHGGILDRFDSMLFVMPLFQLTLSVLNLI
;
A
#
# COMPACT_ATOMS: atom_id res chain seq x y z
N MET A 1 0.83 -1.68 25.48
CA MET A 1 2.10 -1.47 24.73
C MET A 1 2.79 -2.78 24.37
N LYS A 2 2.95 -3.74 25.31
CA LYS A 2 3.59 -5.06 25.05
C LYS A 2 3.05 -5.81 23.83
N THR A 3 1.71 -5.96 23.71
CA THR A 3 1.07 -6.68 22.58
C THR A 3 1.36 -6.06 21.22
N ARG A 4 1.47 -4.72 21.15
CA ARG A 4 1.81 -4.02 19.91
C ARG A 4 3.26 -4.31 19.50
N THR A 5 4.21 -4.07 20.40
CA THR A 5 5.62 -4.29 20.08
C THR A 5 5.89 -5.73 19.63
N ILE A 6 5.26 -6.72 20.28
CA ILE A 6 5.40 -8.13 19.92
C ILE A 6 4.83 -8.41 18.51
N THR A 7 3.61 -7.96 18.20
CA THR A 7 3.00 -8.23 16.89
C THR A 7 3.75 -7.55 15.75
N GLY A 8 4.29 -6.34 15.97
CA GLY A 8 5.14 -5.66 14.99
C GLY A 8 6.47 -6.39 14.74
N ILE A 9 7.14 -6.87 15.80
CA ILE A 9 8.37 -7.65 15.67
C ILE A 9 8.11 -8.97 14.93
N VAL A 10 7.05 -9.68 15.28
CA VAL A 10 6.67 -10.93 14.61
C VAL A 10 6.37 -10.68 13.13
N ALA A 11 5.62 -9.61 12.81
CA ALA A 11 5.34 -9.25 11.42
C ALA A 11 6.63 -8.97 10.63
N LEU A 12 7.60 -8.25 11.20
CA LEU A 12 8.90 -8.00 10.58
C LEU A 12 9.72 -9.28 10.39
N LEU A 13 9.75 -10.16 11.40
CA LEU A 13 10.46 -11.44 11.35
C LEU A 13 9.86 -12.40 10.33
N VAL A 14 8.58 -12.27 10.01
CA VAL A 14 7.93 -13.05 8.95
C VAL A 14 8.12 -12.39 7.59
N LEU A 15 7.94 -11.07 7.48
CA LEU A 15 7.98 -10.35 6.22
C LEU A 15 9.39 -10.36 5.61
N LEU A 16 10.43 -10.01 6.38
CA LEU A 16 11.78 -9.83 5.83
C LEU A 16 12.35 -11.10 5.20
N PRO A 17 12.24 -12.31 5.80
CA PRO A 17 12.68 -13.55 5.15
C PRO A 17 11.90 -13.89 3.88
N ILE A 18 10.59 -13.62 3.85
CA ILE A 18 9.76 -13.87 2.66
C ILE A 18 10.18 -12.95 1.52
N VAL A 19 10.41 -11.66 1.81
CA VAL A 19 10.89 -10.69 0.81
C VAL A 19 12.31 -11.05 0.36
N TRP A 20 13.17 -11.49 1.28
CA TRP A 20 14.54 -11.91 0.94
C TRP A 20 14.56 -13.12 0.01
N TYR A 21 13.65 -14.09 0.21
CA TYR A 21 13.52 -15.25 -0.67
C TYR A 21 12.89 -14.89 -2.04
N GLY A 22 12.01 -13.88 -2.10
CA GLY A 22 11.59 -13.18 -3.32
C GLY A 22 10.79 -13.97 -4.38
N SER A 23 10.69 -15.29 -4.27
CA SER A 23 10.10 -16.16 -5.30
C SER A 23 8.59 -16.41 -5.09
N TRP A 24 8.10 -17.63 -5.30
CA TRP A 24 6.68 -17.96 -5.20
C TRP A 24 6.05 -17.68 -3.81
N PRO A 25 6.75 -17.81 -2.66
CA PRO A 25 6.14 -17.51 -1.36
C PRO A 25 5.78 -16.04 -1.20
N LEU A 26 6.61 -15.14 -1.75
CA LEU A 26 6.32 -13.71 -1.73
C LEU A 26 5.07 -13.40 -2.55
N VAL A 27 4.93 -14.01 -3.73
CA VAL A 27 3.75 -13.85 -4.60
C VAL A 27 2.48 -14.34 -3.90
N VAL A 28 2.51 -15.54 -3.30
CA VAL A 28 1.36 -16.07 -2.57
C VAL A 28 1.02 -15.19 -1.38
N GLY A 29 2.02 -14.74 -0.63
CA GLY A 29 1.85 -13.85 0.51
C GLY A 29 1.21 -12.52 0.14
N THR A 30 1.68 -11.86 -0.93
CA THR A 30 1.13 -10.58 -1.38
C THR A 30 -0.27 -10.72 -1.98
N CYS A 31 -0.56 -11.79 -2.72
CA CYS A 31 -1.93 -12.08 -3.15
C CYS A 31 -2.85 -12.29 -1.95
N GLY A 32 -2.41 -13.06 -0.94
CA GLY A 32 -3.16 -13.25 0.31
C GLY A 32 -3.43 -11.94 1.06
N MET A 33 -2.41 -11.09 1.20
CA MET A 33 -2.57 -9.75 1.79
C MET A 33 -3.52 -8.86 0.98
N GLY A 34 -3.47 -8.93 -0.35
CA GLY A 34 -4.39 -8.22 -1.23
C GLY A 34 -5.85 -8.65 -1.04
N VAL A 35 -6.12 -9.95 -0.96
CA VAL A 35 -7.46 -10.49 -0.70
C VAL A 35 -7.96 -10.09 0.70
N ILE A 36 -7.07 -10.14 1.70
CA ILE A 36 -7.39 -9.67 3.04
C ILE A 36 -7.74 -8.18 3.02
N GLY A 37 -6.96 -7.35 2.33
CA GLY A 37 -7.26 -5.92 2.17
C GLY A 37 -8.60 -5.68 1.51
N VAL A 38 -8.96 -6.45 0.47
CA VAL A 38 -10.30 -6.40 -0.13
C VAL A 38 -11.37 -6.76 0.91
N SER A 39 -11.16 -7.80 1.72
CA SER A 39 -12.11 -8.19 2.76
C SER A 39 -12.34 -7.08 3.81
N GLU A 40 -11.30 -6.30 4.12
CA GLU A 40 -11.38 -5.14 5.01
C GLU A 40 -12.24 -4.02 4.40
N ILE A 41 -12.11 -3.74 3.09
CA ILE A 41 -12.99 -2.80 2.37
C ILE A 41 -14.45 -3.26 2.43
N PHE A 42 -14.72 -4.54 2.18
CA PHE A 42 -16.07 -5.11 2.26
C PHE A 42 -16.66 -4.96 3.67
N SER A 43 -15.85 -5.25 4.69
CA SER A 43 -16.25 -5.08 6.09
C SER A 43 -16.58 -3.62 6.42
N MET A 44 -15.78 -2.66 5.94
CA MET A 44 -16.04 -1.23 6.16
C MET A 44 -17.31 -0.75 5.47
N LYS A 45 -17.63 -1.31 4.30
CA LYS A 45 -18.89 -1.03 3.57
C LYS A 45 -20.10 -1.79 4.13
N ASN A 46 -19.94 -2.59 5.19
CA ASN A 46 -20.96 -3.49 5.73
C ASN A 46 -21.55 -4.43 4.64
N LYS A 47 -20.70 -4.91 3.72
CA LYS A 47 -21.06 -5.89 2.69
C LYS A 47 -20.45 -7.24 2.99
N ASN A 48 -21.11 -8.31 2.58
CA ASN A 48 -20.60 -9.66 2.77
C ASN A 48 -19.44 -9.92 1.78
N PHE A 49 -18.24 -10.17 2.32
CA PHE A 49 -17.07 -10.54 1.52
C PHE A 49 -17.24 -11.88 0.79
N PHE A 50 -17.96 -12.84 1.36
CA PHE A 50 -18.21 -14.16 0.73
C PHE A 50 -19.33 -14.12 -0.33
N SER A 51 -19.60 -12.95 -0.91
CA SER A 51 -20.56 -12.75 -1.99
C SER A 51 -19.90 -12.88 -3.37
N MET A 52 -20.70 -12.96 -4.43
CA MET A 52 -20.20 -12.98 -5.81
C MET A 52 -19.35 -11.75 -6.13
N THR A 53 -19.74 -10.56 -5.67
CA THR A 53 -18.97 -9.33 -5.89
C THR A 53 -17.64 -9.35 -5.12
N GLY A 54 -17.60 -9.94 -3.93
CA GLY A 54 -16.36 -10.15 -3.17
C GLY A 54 -15.40 -11.10 -3.86
N PHE A 55 -15.91 -12.20 -4.42
CA PHE A 55 -15.12 -13.12 -5.23
C PHE A 55 -14.56 -12.46 -6.50
N LEU A 56 -15.41 -11.76 -7.26
CA LEU A 56 -14.99 -11.04 -8.47
C LEU A 56 -13.93 -9.96 -8.16
N THR A 57 -14.12 -9.19 -7.09
CA THR A 57 -13.17 -8.15 -6.67
C THR A 57 -11.83 -8.75 -6.22
N SER A 58 -11.87 -9.90 -5.55
CA SER A 58 -10.66 -10.63 -5.15
C SER A 58 -9.90 -11.14 -6.37
N ILE A 59 -10.58 -11.74 -7.35
CA ILE A 59 -9.95 -12.18 -8.60
C ILE A 59 -9.33 -10.99 -9.33
N ALA A 60 -10.08 -9.89 -9.52
CA ALA A 60 -9.56 -8.70 -10.19
C ALA A 60 -8.30 -8.17 -9.50
N THR A 61 -8.32 -8.07 -8.16
CA THR A 61 -7.15 -7.67 -7.36
C THR A 61 -5.97 -8.61 -7.57
N ILE A 62 -6.18 -9.94 -7.51
CA ILE A 62 -5.12 -10.94 -7.71
C ILE A 62 -4.52 -10.81 -9.11
N LEU A 63 -5.35 -10.67 -10.15
CA LEU A 63 -4.87 -10.53 -11.53
C LEU A 63 -4.00 -9.29 -11.72
N ILE A 64 -4.31 -8.18 -11.03
CA ILE A 64 -3.48 -6.97 -11.02
C ILE A 64 -2.16 -7.23 -10.27
N ILE A 65 -2.19 -7.90 -9.12
CA ILE A 65 -0.98 -8.19 -8.32
C ILE A 65 -0.01 -9.06 -9.10
N LEU A 66 -0.50 -10.08 -9.81
CA LEU A 66 0.33 -11.10 -10.43
C LEU A 66 1.29 -10.52 -11.50
N PRO A 67 2.59 -10.86 -11.44
CA PRO A 67 3.53 -10.55 -12.52
C PRO A 67 3.09 -11.19 -13.85
N LYS A 68 3.36 -10.51 -14.97
CA LYS A 68 2.98 -10.97 -16.33
C LYS A 68 3.36 -12.42 -16.64
N LYS A 69 4.47 -12.95 -16.08
CA LYS A 69 4.88 -14.34 -16.31
C LYS A 69 3.83 -15.37 -15.86
N TYR A 70 3.01 -15.04 -14.85
CA TYR A 70 1.95 -15.92 -14.34
C TYR A 70 0.62 -15.74 -15.07
N LEU A 71 0.55 -14.75 -15.98
CA LEU A 71 -0.62 -14.43 -16.78
C LEU A 71 -0.52 -15.00 -18.21
N SER A 72 0.40 -15.91 -18.47
CA SER A 72 0.59 -16.54 -19.79
C SER A 72 -0.60 -17.38 -20.27
N PHE A 73 -1.56 -17.66 -19.38
CA PHE A 73 -2.82 -18.30 -19.74
C PHE A 73 -3.80 -17.34 -20.46
N LEU A 74 -3.59 -16.02 -20.36
CA LEU A 74 -4.40 -15.05 -21.09
C LEU A 74 -4.01 -15.05 -22.57
N PRO A 75 -4.99 -14.97 -23.49
CA PRO A 75 -4.71 -14.75 -24.91
C PRO A 75 -3.81 -13.52 -25.15
N GLU A 76 -2.89 -13.59 -26.10
CA GLU A 76 -1.91 -12.53 -26.37
C GLU A 76 -2.55 -11.15 -26.68
N ASN A 77 -3.77 -11.16 -27.22
CA ASN A 77 -4.52 -9.93 -27.56
C ASN A 77 -5.27 -9.33 -26.35
N LEU A 78 -5.32 -10.02 -25.22
CA LEU A 78 -5.98 -9.55 -24.00
C LEU A 78 -4.96 -9.04 -23.00
N ASP A 79 -4.94 -7.72 -22.79
CA ASP A 79 -4.19 -7.10 -21.72
C ASP A 79 -4.99 -7.07 -20.40
N ILE A 80 -4.30 -6.72 -19.31
CA ILE A 80 -4.91 -6.63 -17.98
C ILE A 80 -6.01 -5.56 -17.93
N TRP A 81 -5.90 -4.50 -18.73
CA TRP A 81 -6.87 -3.41 -18.75
C TRP A 81 -8.18 -3.83 -19.41
N ASN A 82 -8.14 -4.66 -20.45
CA ASN A 82 -9.31 -5.28 -21.06
C ASN A 82 -10.04 -6.19 -20.05
N VAL A 83 -9.29 -7.02 -19.32
CA VAL A 83 -9.87 -7.87 -18.25
C VAL A 83 -10.48 -7.01 -17.15
N PHE A 84 -9.79 -5.94 -16.76
CA PHE A 84 -10.27 -5.01 -15.76
C PHE A 84 -11.52 -4.24 -16.21
N PHE A 85 -11.59 -3.86 -17.48
CA PHE A 85 -12.77 -3.25 -18.08
C PHE A 85 -13.97 -4.20 -18.08
N LEU A 86 -13.77 -5.49 -18.41
CA LEU A 86 -14.81 -6.51 -18.30
C LEU A 86 -15.28 -6.71 -16.86
N PHE A 87 -14.36 -6.68 -15.90
CA PHE A 87 -14.70 -6.69 -14.47
C PHE A 87 -15.57 -5.48 -14.09
N ALA A 88 -15.19 -4.26 -14.51
CA ALA A 88 -15.98 -3.06 -14.28
C ALA A 88 -17.39 -3.16 -14.88
N MET A 89 -17.51 -3.64 -16.12
CA MET A 89 -18.80 -3.88 -16.78
C MET A 89 -19.64 -4.91 -16.03
N THR A 90 -19.01 -5.97 -15.52
CA THR A 90 -19.69 -7.00 -14.73
C THR A 90 -20.26 -6.41 -13.43
N LEU A 91 -19.49 -5.56 -12.72
CA LEU A 91 -20.01 -4.86 -11.54
C LEU A 91 -21.18 -3.95 -11.89
N LEU A 92 -21.11 -3.20 -12.99
CA LEU A 92 -22.22 -2.36 -13.43
C LEU A 92 -23.48 -3.17 -13.76
N VAL A 93 -23.35 -4.32 -14.43
CA VAL A 93 -24.47 -5.23 -14.68
C VAL A 93 -25.06 -5.76 -13.36
N MET A 94 -24.23 -6.04 -12.35
CA MET A 94 -24.72 -6.45 -11.02
C MET A 94 -25.58 -5.39 -10.33
N THR A 95 -25.43 -4.10 -10.66
CA THR A 95 -26.32 -3.05 -10.13
C THR A 95 -27.77 -3.23 -10.62
N VAL A 96 -27.94 -3.72 -11.86
CA VAL A 96 -29.25 -4.03 -12.45
C VAL A 96 -29.78 -5.36 -11.92
N LEU A 97 -28.94 -6.40 -11.89
CA LEU A 97 -29.36 -7.76 -11.52
C LEU A 97 -29.70 -7.92 -10.04
N SER A 98 -29.04 -7.16 -9.16
CA SER A 98 -29.23 -7.24 -7.70
C SER A 98 -30.51 -6.58 -7.18
N LYS A 99 -31.37 -6.04 -8.06
CA LYS A 99 -32.60 -5.32 -7.69
C LYS A 99 -32.33 -4.21 -6.64
N ASN A 100 -31.26 -3.44 -6.85
CA ASN A 100 -30.80 -2.33 -6.00
C ASN A 100 -30.15 -2.71 -4.65
N GLU A 101 -29.87 -3.99 -4.38
CA GLU A 101 -29.04 -4.36 -3.21
C GLU A 101 -27.56 -4.00 -3.38
N PHE A 102 -27.08 -3.98 -4.63
CA PHE A 102 -25.74 -3.55 -5.01
C PHE A 102 -25.82 -2.24 -5.78
N THR A 103 -25.22 -1.18 -5.24
CA THR A 103 -25.36 0.17 -5.81
C THR A 103 -24.19 0.52 -6.72
N PHE A 104 -24.34 1.59 -7.50
CA PHE A 104 -23.25 2.17 -8.28
C PHE A 104 -22.08 2.62 -7.38
N ASP A 105 -22.35 3.13 -6.19
CA ASP A 105 -21.32 3.49 -5.20
C ASP A 105 -20.54 2.26 -4.73
N ASP A 106 -21.22 1.13 -4.51
CA ASP A 106 -20.56 -0.12 -4.14
C ASP A 106 -19.64 -0.61 -5.27
N ALA A 107 -20.11 -0.53 -6.52
CA ALA A 107 -19.28 -0.83 -7.70
C ALA A 107 -18.05 0.06 -7.78
N GLY A 108 -18.22 1.37 -7.59
CA GLY A 108 -17.12 2.34 -7.59
C GLY A 108 -16.09 2.05 -6.50
N VAL A 109 -16.54 1.76 -5.27
CA VAL A 109 -15.65 1.41 -4.15
C VAL A 109 -14.86 0.14 -4.43
N PHE A 110 -15.51 -0.92 -4.93
CA PHE A 110 -14.84 -2.20 -5.18
C PHE A 110 -13.87 -2.15 -6.36
N LEU A 111 -14.24 -1.40 -7.40
CA LEU A 111 -13.35 -1.12 -8.53
C LEU A 111 -12.12 -0.34 -8.06
N LEU A 112 -12.30 0.74 -7.32
CA LEU A 112 -11.20 1.55 -6.79
C LEU A 112 -10.31 0.73 -5.84
N ALA A 113 -10.91 -0.07 -4.95
CA ALA A 113 -10.19 -0.93 -4.02
C ALA A 113 -9.29 -1.94 -4.76
N SER A 114 -9.82 -2.58 -5.80
CA SER A 114 -9.03 -3.56 -6.58
C SER A 114 -7.84 -2.93 -7.30
N ILE A 115 -8.01 -1.74 -7.90
CA ILE A 115 -6.89 -0.99 -8.51
C ILE A 115 -5.90 -0.55 -7.45
N TYR A 116 -6.36 0.05 -6.36
CA TYR A 116 -5.52 0.65 -5.33
C TYR A 116 -4.67 -0.41 -4.63
N ILE A 117 -5.31 -1.45 -4.09
CA ILE A 117 -4.65 -2.54 -3.38
C ILE A 117 -3.83 -3.37 -4.36
N GLY A 118 -4.39 -3.67 -5.52
CA GLY A 118 -3.75 -4.50 -6.55
C GLY A 118 -2.46 -3.88 -7.06
N ASN A 119 -2.48 -2.60 -7.46
CA ASN A 119 -1.28 -1.93 -7.95
C ASN A 119 -0.23 -1.75 -6.84
N GLY A 120 -0.63 -1.36 -5.64
CA GLY A 120 0.30 -1.20 -4.53
C GLY A 120 1.12 -2.47 -4.29
N PHE A 121 0.46 -3.63 -4.19
CA PHE A 121 1.14 -4.92 -4.03
C PHE A 121 1.84 -5.42 -5.31
N HIS A 122 1.33 -5.10 -6.51
CA HIS A 122 2.03 -5.38 -7.77
C HIS A 122 3.41 -4.73 -7.81
N TYR A 123 3.48 -3.43 -7.51
CA TYR A 123 4.74 -2.69 -7.55
C TYR A 123 5.67 -3.03 -6.38
N PHE A 124 5.13 -3.50 -5.26
CA PHE A 124 5.92 -4.13 -4.21
C PHE A 124 6.61 -5.41 -4.72
N LEU A 125 5.86 -6.31 -5.37
CA LEU A 125 6.44 -7.51 -6.00
C LEU A 125 7.46 -7.16 -7.08
N LYS A 126 7.16 -6.18 -7.92
CA LYS A 126 8.06 -5.72 -8.98
C LYS A 126 9.37 -5.20 -8.39
N THR A 127 9.31 -4.39 -7.34
CA THR A 127 10.50 -3.88 -6.64
C THR A 127 11.30 -5.00 -5.98
N ALA A 128 10.62 -5.96 -5.33
CA ALA A 128 11.27 -7.14 -4.75
C ALA A 128 11.96 -8.02 -5.79
N SER A 129 11.42 -8.09 -7.01
CA SER A 129 12.01 -8.87 -8.10
C SER A 129 13.32 -8.30 -8.63
N TYR A 130 13.55 -6.98 -8.49
CA TYR A 130 14.83 -6.36 -8.82
C TYR A 130 15.86 -6.59 -7.73
N SER A 131 15.51 -6.29 -6.47
CA SER A 131 16.41 -6.49 -5.33
C SER A 131 15.67 -6.35 -4.00
N PHE A 132 15.95 -7.27 -3.07
CA PHE A 132 15.55 -7.15 -1.66
C PHE A 132 15.96 -5.79 -1.05
N LEU A 133 17.16 -5.30 -1.40
CA LEU A 133 17.70 -4.08 -0.83
C LEU A 133 17.00 -2.81 -1.35
N MET A 134 16.38 -2.86 -2.55
CA MET A 134 15.53 -1.76 -3.02
C MET A 134 14.22 -1.68 -2.21
N VAL A 135 13.62 -2.83 -1.89
CA VAL A 135 12.45 -2.88 -1.00
C VAL A 135 12.83 -2.35 0.38
N LEU A 136 13.95 -2.80 0.92
CA LEU A 136 14.43 -2.34 2.22
C LEU A 136 14.71 -0.84 2.23
N PHE A 137 15.32 -0.29 1.17
CA PHE A 137 15.54 1.15 1.02
C PHE A 137 14.24 1.94 1.15
N VAL A 138 13.20 1.55 0.40
CA VAL A 138 11.89 2.21 0.45
C VAL A 138 11.25 2.08 1.83
N LEU A 139 11.26 0.88 2.42
CA LEU A 139 10.69 0.63 3.76
C LEU A 139 11.41 1.45 4.84
N MET A 140 12.74 1.56 4.77
CA MET A 140 13.52 2.37 5.71
C MET A 140 13.15 3.85 5.64
N ILE A 141 12.90 4.39 4.45
CA ILE A 141 12.44 5.77 4.28
C ILE A 141 11.05 5.95 4.90
N VAL A 142 10.10 5.07 4.57
CA VAL A 142 8.73 5.13 5.11
C VAL A 142 8.73 5.03 6.64
N TRP A 143 9.44 4.05 7.21
CA TRP A 143 9.53 3.90 8.66
C TRP A 143 10.25 5.06 9.33
N ALA A 144 11.31 5.60 8.72
CA ALA A 144 11.99 6.79 9.22
C ALA A 144 11.06 8.01 9.20
N THR A 145 10.25 8.17 8.16
CA THR A 145 9.21 9.21 8.09
C THR A 145 8.23 9.08 9.24
N ASP A 146 7.67 7.88 9.48
CA ASP A 146 6.70 7.66 10.55
C ASP A 146 7.29 7.89 11.94
N ILE A 147 8.50 7.38 12.19
CA ILE A 147 9.22 7.56 13.46
C ILE A 147 9.52 9.04 13.69
N GLY A 148 10.10 9.72 12.70
CA GLY A 148 10.45 11.13 12.81
C GLY A 148 9.21 12.00 13.00
N ALA A 149 8.13 11.69 12.28
CA ALA A 149 6.87 12.40 12.42
C ALA A 149 6.22 12.22 13.78
N TYR A 150 6.28 11.00 14.33
CA TYR A 150 5.80 10.73 15.69
C TYR A 150 6.65 11.45 16.75
N LEU A 151 7.99 11.38 16.66
CA LEU A 151 8.90 11.96 17.65
C LEU A 151 8.81 13.49 17.66
N VAL A 152 8.95 14.13 16.49
CA VAL A 152 8.90 15.59 16.37
C VAL A 152 7.47 16.10 16.60
N GLY A 153 6.47 15.40 16.08
CA GLY A 153 5.07 15.79 16.27
C GLY A 153 4.63 15.74 17.73
N LYS A 154 5.12 14.76 18.51
CA LYS A 154 4.81 14.67 19.94
C LYS A 154 5.50 15.74 20.78
N GLN A 155 6.73 16.11 20.45
CA GLN A 155 7.53 17.07 21.24
C GLN A 155 7.27 18.53 20.85
N PHE A 156 7.12 18.80 19.55
CA PHE A 156 7.10 20.15 18.98
C PHE A 156 5.83 20.46 18.18
N GLY A 157 4.91 19.50 18.02
CA GLY A 157 3.72 19.66 17.21
C GLY A 157 2.75 20.70 17.76
N LYS A 158 2.49 21.74 16.96
CA LYS A 158 1.53 22.81 17.28
C LYS A 158 0.44 22.91 16.22
N THR A 159 0.84 22.81 14.96
CA THR A 159 -0.06 23.03 13.82
C THR A 159 -0.58 21.69 13.30
N LYS A 160 -1.90 21.48 13.36
CA LYS A 160 -2.52 20.23 12.91
C LYS A 160 -2.44 20.12 11.37
N LEU A 161 -2.03 18.95 10.89
CA LEU A 161 -1.90 18.68 9.45
C LEU A 161 -3.25 18.39 8.79
N ALA A 162 -4.06 17.53 9.41
CA ALA A 162 -5.36 17.13 8.89
C ALA A 162 -6.36 16.90 10.04
N PRO A 163 -6.92 17.97 10.64
CA PRO A 163 -7.68 17.89 11.90
C PRO A 163 -8.87 16.91 11.87
N ILE A 164 -9.60 16.87 10.76
CA ILE A 164 -10.83 16.06 10.60
C ILE A 164 -10.48 14.58 10.39
N ILE A 165 -9.41 14.32 9.63
CA ILE A 165 -9.05 12.97 9.17
C ILE A 165 -8.15 12.28 10.20
N SER A 166 -7.10 12.98 10.65
CA SER A 166 -6.08 12.49 11.58
C SER A 166 -5.69 13.58 12.58
N PRO A 167 -6.42 13.71 13.70
CA PRO A 167 -6.25 14.83 14.65
C PRO A 167 -4.90 14.85 15.37
N ASN A 168 -4.14 13.76 15.31
CA ASN A 168 -2.84 13.64 15.98
C ASN A 168 -1.67 14.03 15.07
N LYS A 169 -1.86 14.15 13.75
CA LYS A 169 -0.79 14.55 12.83
C LYS A 169 -0.58 16.06 12.83
N THR A 170 0.69 16.48 12.85
CA THR A 170 1.09 17.88 12.82
C THR A 170 2.03 18.19 11.66
N ILE A 171 2.05 19.44 11.22
CA ILE A 171 2.95 19.90 10.16
C ILE A 171 4.41 19.78 10.60
N GLU A 172 4.71 20.14 11.85
CA GLU A 172 6.06 20.03 12.39
C GLU A 172 6.52 18.57 12.45
N GLY A 173 5.61 17.65 12.80
CA GLY A 173 5.86 16.22 12.71
C GLY A 173 6.16 15.79 11.28
N SER A 174 5.31 16.15 10.31
CA SER A 174 5.50 15.83 8.89
C SER A 174 6.89 16.23 8.37
N LEU A 175 7.33 17.45 8.70
CA LEU A 175 8.66 17.96 8.33
C LEU A 175 9.79 17.22 9.06
N GLY A 176 9.61 16.92 10.35
CA GLY A 176 10.57 16.13 11.12
C GLY A 176 10.75 14.71 10.58
N GLY A 177 9.66 14.06 10.18
CA GLY A 177 9.67 12.77 9.47
C GLY A 177 10.45 12.84 8.16
N MET A 178 10.18 13.87 7.34
CA MET A 178 10.89 14.08 6.10
C MET A 178 12.39 14.25 6.31
N ILE A 179 12.82 15.09 7.25
CA ILE A 179 14.25 15.30 7.55
C ILE A 179 14.91 13.99 8.00
N LEU A 180 14.28 13.23 8.90
CA LEU A 180 14.83 11.95 9.35
C LEU A 180 14.94 10.95 8.20
N SER A 181 13.94 10.88 7.34
CA SER A 181 13.94 10.00 6.17
C SER A 181 15.06 10.32 5.18
N ILE A 182 15.40 11.60 4.98
CA ILE A 182 16.53 12.04 4.15
C ILE A 182 17.85 11.56 4.75
N ILE A 183 18.04 11.75 6.06
CA ILE A 183 19.26 11.30 6.76
C ILE A 183 19.43 9.79 6.60
N ILE A 184 18.37 9.02 6.85
CA ILE A 184 18.39 7.55 6.73
C ILE A 184 18.64 7.12 5.28
N ALA A 185 18.05 7.79 4.29
CA ALA A 185 18.29 7.48 2.88
C ALA A 185 19.75 7.71 2.46
N ILE A 186 20.35 8.83 2.89
CA ILE A 186 21.77 9.13 2.62
C ILE A 186 22.67 8.07 3.27
N LEU A 187 22.44 7.75 4.54
CA LEU A 187 23.21 6.72 5.25
C LEU A 187 23.08 5.35 4.58
N PHE A 188 21.89 4.98 4.14
CA PHE A 188 21.66 3.72 3.43
C PHE A 188 22.50 3.64 2.15
N VAL A 189 22.48 4.69 1.34
CA VAL A 189 23.18 4.73 0.06
C VAL A 189 24.70 4.80 0.22
N GLN A 190 25.20 5.38 1.31
CA GLN A 190 26.63 5.33 1.65
C GLN A 190 27.12 3.90 1.95
N LEU A 191 26.25 3.04 2.50
CA LEU A 191 26.56 1.64 2.76
C LEU A 191 26.30 0.76 1.53
N TYR A 192 25.26 1.06 0.76
CA TYR A 192 24.85 0.28 -0.40
C TYR A 192 24.09 1.12 -1.44
N ASN A 193 24.70 1.34 -2.61
CA ASN A 193 24.13 2.13 -3.71
C ASN A 193 23.98 1.31 -5.00
N PRO A 194 22.96 0.43 -5.11
CA PRO A 194 22.82 -0.45 -6.28
C PRO A 194 22.44 0.30 -7.55
N LEU A 195 21.80 1.46 -7.41
CA LEU A 195 21.29 2.29 -8.50
C LEU A 195 22.26 3.40 -8.89
N ASN A 196 23.46 3.44 -8.30
CA ASN A 196 24.45 4.50 -8.49
C ASN A 196 23.86 5.92 -8.40
N LEU A 197 22.93 6.12 -7.47
CA LEU A 197 22.23 7.40 -7.28
C LEU A 197 23.21 8.46 -6.77
N SER A 198 23.15 9.65 -7.36
CA SER A 198 23.79 10.83 -6.77
C SER A 198 23.10 11.21 -5.45
N ILE A 199 23.82 11.87 -4.53
CA ILE A 199 23.26 12.32 -3.25
C ILE A 199 22.03 13.21 -3.48
N LEU A 200 22.05 14.07 -4.51
CA LEU A 200 20.91 14.90 -4.88
C LEU A 200 19.68 14.05 -5.24
N MET A 201 19.83 13.00 -6.04
CA MET A 201 18.74 12.08 -6.38
C MET A 201 18.20 11.34 -5.16
N VAL A 202 19.07 10.93 -4.23
CA VAL A 202 18.67 10.29 -2.98
C VAL A 202 17.82 11.22 -2.12
N VAL A 203 18.22 12.49 -1.99
CA VAL A 203 17.45 13.50 -1.26
C VAL A 203 16.09 13.72 -1.91
N LEU A 204 16.04 13.89 -3.24
CA LEU A 204 14.79 14.08 -3.98
C LEU A 204 13.85 12.87 -3.83
N LEU A 205 14.39 11.65 -3.93
CA LEU A 205 13.62 10.43 -3.73
C LEU A 205 13.10 10.30 -2.30
N ALA A 206 13.92 10.60 -1.29
CA ALA A 206 13.50 10.54 0.11
C ALA A 206 12.39 11.55 0.42
N VAL A 207 12.51 12.79 -0.07
CA VAL A 207 11.46 13.82 0.03
C VAL A 207 10.17 13.32 -0.63
N LEU A 208 10.27 12.83 -1.86
CA LEU A 208 9.12 12.36 -2.63
C LEU A 208 8.42 11.18 -1.93
N ILE A 209 9.17 10.16 -1.53
CA ILE A 209 8.66 8.99 -0.81
C ILE A 209 8.03 9.40 0.53
N SER A 210 8.66 10.30 1.28
CA SER A 210 8.12 10.80 2.55
C SER A 210 6.80 11.53 2.37
N ILE A 211 6.68 12.40 1.36
CA ILE A 211 5.42 13.11 1.06
C ILE A 211 4.34 12.09 0.65
N VAL A 212 4.65 11.19 -0.27
CA VAL A 212 3.68 10.23 -0.81
C VAL A 212 3.27 9.18 0.23
N GLY A 213 4.19 8.72 1.08
CA GLY A 213 3.86 7.84 2.20
C GLY A 213 2.88 8.50 3.16
N GLN A 214 3.14 9.75 3.56
CA GLN A 214 2.22 10.49 4.43
C GLN A 214 0.85 10.74 3.78
N LEU A 215 0.82 11.00 2.47
CA LEU A 215 -0.43 11.10 1.72
C LEU A 215 -1.18 9.76 1.70
N GLY A 216 -0.49 8.63 1.53
CA GLY A 216 -1.11 7.29 1.59
C GLY A 216 -1.80 7.01 2.92
N ASP A 217 -1.11 7.21 4.05
CA ASP A 217 -1.73 7.08 5.39
C ASP A 217 -2.89 8.07 5.59
N LEU A 218 -2.77 9.32 5.10
CA LEU A 218 -3.88 10.28 5.15
C LEU A 218 -5.07 9.86 4.29
N THR A 219 -4.85 9.32 3.09
CA THR A 219 -5.90 8.80 2.22
C THR A 219 -6.62 7.63 2.89
N GLU A 220 -5.89 6.71 3.50
CA GLU A 220 -6.49 5.62 4.27
C GLU A 220 -7.29 6.12 5.47
N SER A 221 -6.72 7.02 6.24
CA SER A 221 -7.43 7.67 7.32
C SER A 221 -8.71 8.36 6.82
N ALA A 222 -8.70 8.96 5.63
CA ALA A 222 -9.86 9.67 5.07
C ALA A 222 -11.01 8.73 4.72
N TYR A 223 -10.75 7.65 3.98
CA TYR A 223 -11.82 6.72 3.61
C TYR A 223 -12.32 5.91 4.82
N LYS A 224 -11.47 5.62 5.82
CA LYS A 224 -11.91 5.00 7.08
C LYS A 224 -12.93 5.89 7.80
N ARG A 225 -12.69 7.20 7.86
CA ARG A 225 -13.63 8.17 8.44
C ARG A 225 -14.91 8.28 7.62
N TYR A 226 -14.82 8.23 6.30
CA TYR A 226 -16.00 8.16 5.43
C TYR A 226 -16.88 6.94 5.74
N PHE A 227 -16.29 5.78 6.02
CA PHE A 227 -17.01 4.58 6.46
C PHE A 227 -17.35 4.56 7.97
N GLY A 228 -17.05 5.62 8.71
CA GLY A 228 -17.36 5.72 10.14
C GLY A 228 -16.52 4.81 11.05
N VAL A 229 -15.41 4.26 10.56
CA VAL A 229 -14.52 3.36 11.31
C VAL A 229 -13.17 4.00 11.63
N LYS A 230 -12.44 3.41 12.57
CA LYS A 230 -11.08 3.83 12.94
C LYS A 230 -9.97 2.99 12.32
N ASP A 231 -10.11 1.68 12.44
CA ASP A 231 -9.19 0.67 11.93
C ASP A 231 -9.90 -0.03 10.76
N SER A 232 -9.15 -0.40 9.72
CA SER A 232 -9.71 -1.06 8.52
C SER A 232 -10.11 -2.51 8.79
N GLY A 233 -9.47 -3.15 9.77
CA GLY A 233 -9.75 -4.52 10.18
C GLY A 233 -9.31 -4.81 11.62
N LYS A 234 -9.44 -6.07 12.02
CA LYS A 234 -9.02 -6.57 13.35
C LYS A 234 -8.06 -7.77 13.27
N ILE A 235 -7.49 -8.01 12.09
CA ILE A 235 -6.72 -9.22 11.78
C ILE A 235 -5.38 -9.25 12.53
N LEU A 236 -4.76 -8.09 12.76
CA LEU A 236 -3.52 -7.98 13.50
C LEU A 236 -3.78 -7.48 14.94
N PRO A 237 -3.64 -8.34 15.97
CA PRO A 237 -3.93 -7.96 17.35
C PRO A 237 -3.15 -6.72 17.79
N GLY A 238 -3.88 -5.67 18.14
CA GLY A 238 -3.33 -4.37 18.56
C GLY A 238 -2.81 -3.47 17.44
N HIS A 239 -2.84 -3.94 16.18
CA HIS A 239 -2.34 -3.27 14.97
C HIS A 239 -3.42 -3.01 13.90
N GLY A 240 -4.68 -3.42 14.13
CA GLY A 240 -5.75 -3.16 13.18
C GLY A 240 -5.74 -4.14 12.00
N GLY A 241 -6.02 -3.65 10.80
CA GLY A 241 -6.04 -4.40 9.55
C GLY A 241 -4.68 -4.50 8.85
N ILE A 242 -4.67 -5.20 7.72
CA ILE A 242 -3.54 -5.22 6.78
C ILE A 242 -3.42 -3.87 6.08
N LEU A 243 -4.54 -3.24 5.69
CA LEU A 243 -4.49 -1.92 5.08
C LEU A 243 -3.87 -0.89 6.03
N ASP A 244 -4.17 -0.97 7.34
CA ASP A 244 -3.60 -0.08 8.37
C ASP A 244 -2.06 -0.20 8.51
N ARG A 245 -1.43 -1.22 7.92
CA ARG A 245 0.02 -1.46 7.97
C ARG A 245 0.73 -1.16 6.66
N PHE A 246 -0.02 -1.16 5.56
CA PHE A 246 0.51 -0.98 4.21
C PHE A 246 -0.01 0.30 3.55
N ASP A 247 -0.81 1.12 4.22
CA ASP A 247 -1.37 2.38 3.75
C ASP A 247 -0.40 3.26 2.94
N SER A 248 0.75 3.57 3.53
CA SER A 248 1.81 4.36 2.95
C SER A 248 2.51 3.60 1.81
N MET A 249 2.70 2.30 1.99
CA MET A 249 3.43 1.44 1.05
C MET A 249 2.66 1.25 -0.26
N LEU A 250 1.33 1.11 -0.20
CA LEU A 250 0.46 0.97 -1.37
C LEU A 250 0.55 2.19 -2.30
N PHE A 251 0.83 3.39 -1.76
CA PHE A 251 1.10 4.61 -2.53
C PHE A 251 2.55 4.73 -2.99
N VAL A 252 3.48 4.42 -2.09
CA VAL A 252 4.92 4.64 -2.31
C VAL A 252 5.50 3.68 -3.35
N MET A 253 5.14 2.40 -3.34
CA MET A 253 5.74 1.40 -4.24
C MET A 253 5.48 1.70 -5.72
N PRO A 254 4.23 1.99 -6.16
CA PRO A 254 3.97 2.40 -7.54
C PRO A 254 4.74 3.65 -7.96
N LEU A 255 4.76 4.66 -7.08
CA LEU A 255 5.44 5.92 -7.36
C LEU A 255 6.95 5.76 -7.45
N PHE A 256 7.54 4.95 -6.57
CA PHE A 256 8.97 4.65 -6.61
C PHE A 256 9.35 3.98 -7.93
N GLN A 257 8.62 2.94 -8.33
CA GLN A 257 8.83 2.26 -9.61
C GLN A 257 8.65 3.17 -10.82
N LEU A 258 7.59 3.99 -10.83
CA LEU A 258 7.38 4.98 -11.89
C LEU A 258 8.55 5.96 -11.98
N THR A 259 9.02 6.46 -10.82
CA THR A 259 10.16 7.38 -10.76
C THR A 259 11.42 6.75 -11.33
N LEU A 260 11.72 5.50 -10.96
CA LEU A 260 12.89 4.79 -11.50
C LEU A 260 12.79 4.60 -13.02
N SER A 261 11.61 4.23 -13.54
CA SER A 261 11.40 4.07 -14.98
C SER A 261 11.53 5.39 -15.74
N VAL A 262 10.97 6.49 -15.24
CA VAL A 262 11.09 7.83 -15.87
C VAL A 262 12.54 8.32 -15.89
N LEU A 263 13.32 7.98 -14.86
CA LEU A 263 14.75 8.31 -14.79
C LEU A 263 15.64 7.31 -15.54
N ASN A 264 15.08 6.31 -16.23
CA ASN A 264 15.79 5.24 -16.93
C ASN A 264 16.79 4.48 -16.04
N LEU A 265 16.44 4.28 -14.77
CA LEU A 265 17.25 3.54 -13.80
C LEU A 265 16.94 2.04 -13.78
N ILE A 266 15.84 1.62 -14.43
CA ILE A 266 15.37 0.23 -14.59
C ILE A 266 14.64 0.05 -15.91
#